data_AF-A0A970X8J0-F1
#
_entry.id   AF-A0A970X8J0-F1
#
_cell.length_a   1.000
_cell.length_b   1.000
_cell.length_c   1.000
_cell.angle_alpha   90.00
_cell.angle_beta   90.00
_cell.angle_gamma   90.00
#
_symmetry.space_group_name_H-M   'P 1'
#
loop_
_entity.id
_entity.type
_entity.pdbx_description
1 polymer ?
#
loop_
_entity_poly.entity_id
_entity_poly.type
_entity_poly.pdbx_seq_one_letter_code
_entity_poly.pdbx_strand_id
1 'polypeptide(L)'
;MHFTETRPDPAFAGDDAPARRRFCGRCGEPAIDPPAAEEPPPFEQRVCGACGMGVLLRCASDALPGAGGAFLIVDRALRVAAVSEAGEAIFGIEELLVGTDVTELLSSTIGDRALARTVAKAALRPREAVTVPARLTGERADRVGTMAARISTCGPPRAALIAVEPTEFGRLPAR
;
A
#
# COMPACT_ATOMS: atom_id res chain seq x y z
N MET A 1 -55.67 -1.39 26.33
CA MET A 1 -54.50 -2.12 25.79
C MET A 1 -53.72 -1.13 24.93
N HIS A 2 -52.67 -0.54 25.49
CA HIS A 2 -51.84 0.46 24.80
C HIS A 2 -50.65 -0.26 24.17
N PHE A 3 -50.55 -0.21 22.84
CA PHE A 3 -49.33 -0.57 22.12
C PHE A 3 -48.45 0.67 22.06
N THR A 4 -47.36 0.69 22.83
CA THR A 4 -46.28 1.66 22.70
C THR A 4 -45.37 1.23 21.55
N GLU A 5 -45.39 1.99 20.45
CA GLU A 5 -44.40 1.91 19.39
C GLU A 5 -43.01 2.21 19.97
N THR A 6 -42.16 1.19 19.99
CA THR A 6 -40.75 1.34 20.33
C THR A 6 -40.05 1.93 19.11
N ARG A 7 -39.64 3.20 19.19
CA ARG A 7 -38.75 3.82 18.19
C ARG A 7 -37.42 3.05 18.20
N PRO A 8 -36.93 2.53 17.07
CA PRO A 8 -35.57 2.00 17.01
C PRO A 8 -34.57 3.15 17.19
N ASP A 9 -33.64 2.98 18.13
CA ASP A 9 -32.51 3.88 18.38
C ASP A 9 -31.72 4.17 17.09
N PRO A 10 -31.29 5.42 16.86
CA PRO A 10 -30.45 5.72 15.72
C PRO A 10 -29.04 5.13 15.96
N ALA A 11 -28.72 4.15 15.12
CA ALA A 11 -27.41 3.90 14.56
C ALA A 11 -26.22 3.77 15.54
N PHE A 12 -25.72 2.54 15.66
CA PHE A 12 -24.28 2.30 15.74
C PHE A 12 -23.61 2.79 14.45
N ALA A 13 -23.42 4.10 14.32
CA ALA A 13 -22.46 4.66 13.38
C ALA A 13 -21.08 4.49 14.02
N GLY A 14 -20.48 3.32 13.83
CA GLY A 14 -19.05 3.12 14.09
C GLY A 14 -18.25 3.90 13.05
N ASP A 15 -18.05 5.18 13.31
CA ASP A 15 -17.34 6.13 12.45
C ASP A 15 -15.82 6.09 12.70
N ASP A 16 -15.24 4.90 12.65
CA ASP A 16 -13.79 4.68 12.73
C ASP A 16 -13.30 4.07 11.40
N ALA A 17 -13.75 4.66 10.29
CA ALA A 17 -13.13 4.35 9.00
C ALA A 17 -11.68 4.87 9.05
N PRO A 18 -10.67 4.01 8.84
CA PRO A 18 -9.28 4.42 8.99
C PRO A 18 -8.99 5.62 8.09
N ALA A 19 -8.41 6.67 8.68
CA ALA A 19 -8.08 7.90 7.99
C ALA A 19 -7.31 7.58 6.70
N ARG A 20 -7.78 8.11 5.58
CA ARG A 20 -7.17 7.91 4.26
C ARG A 20 -6.46 9.16 3.84
N ARG A 21 -5.32 9.01 3.16
CA ARG A 21 -4.62 10.11 2.50
C ARG A 21 -4.42 9.81 1.04
N ARG A 22 -4.21 10.87 0.25
CA ARG A 22 -3.74 10.76 -1.13
C ARG A 22 -2.22 10.72 -1.20
N PHE A 23 -1.67 9.95 -2.13
CA PHE A 23 -0.25 9.86 -2.40
C PHE A 23 0.01 9.59 -3.88
N CYS A 24 1.20 9.94 -4.37
CA CYS A 24 1.64 9.62 -5.73
C CYS A 24 2.06 8.15 -5.84
N GLY A 25 1.48 7.40 -6.78
CA GLY A 25 1.84 6.01 -7.05
C GLY A 25 3.24 5.79 -7.66
N ARG A 26 3.96 6.86 -8.00
CA ARG A 26 5.35 6.82 -8.51
C ARG A 26 6.36 7.32 -7.50
N CYS A 27 6.30 8.59 -7.11
CA CYS A 27 7.29 9.19 -6.20
C CYS A 27 6.89 9.09 -4.70
N GLY A 28 5.69 8.61 -4.37
CA GLY A 28 5.24 8.52 -2.99
C GLY A 28 4.89 9.85 -2.30
N GLU A 29 4.99 10.98 -3.01
CA GLU A 29 4.68 12.31 -2.45
C GLU A 29 3.23 12.34 -1.93
N PRO A 30 3.00 12.76 -0.68
CA PRO A 30 1.64 12.97 -0.17
C PRO A 30 0.97 14.10 -0.95
N ALA A 31 -0.29 13.90 -1.30
CA ALA A 31 -1.11 14.97 -1.87
C ALA A 31 -2.03 15.52 -0.79
N ILE A 32 -2.07 16.84 -0.68
CA ILE A 32 -2.97 17.55 0.23
C ILE A 32 -4.41 17.29 -0.22
N ASP A 33 -5.25 16.70 0.63
CA ASP A 33 -6.69 16.67 0.39
C ASP A 33 -7.25 18.10 0.50
N PRO A 34 -8.09 18.59 -0.44
CA PRO A 34 -8.78 19.85 -0.24
C PRO A 34 -9.61 19.77 1.06
N PRO A 35 -9.82 20.90 1.74
CA PRO A 35 -10.58 20.94 2.97
C PRO A 35 -11.97 20.31 2.76
N ALA A 36 -12.43 19.54 3.77
CA ALA A 36 -13.64 18.70 3.69
C ALA A 36 -14.96 19.43 3.35
N ALA A 37 -14.94 20.76 3.30
CA ALA A 37 -16.10 21.59 2.95
C ALA A 37 -16.34 21.72 1.43
N GLU A 38 -15.41 21.27 0.59
CA GLU A 38 -15.56 21.30 -0.86
C GLU A 38 -15.54 19.86 -1.39
N GLU A 39 -16.64 19.44 -2.04
CA GLU A 39 -16.62 18.21 -2.83
C GLU A 39 -15.56 18.38 -3.93
N PRO A 40 -14.46 17.61 -3.93
CA PRO A 40 -13.46 17.75 -4.97
C PRO A 40 -14.12 17.41 -6.31
N PRO A 41 -14.06 18.28 -7.33
CA PRO A 41 -14.65 17.99 -8.62
C PRO A 41 -14.07 16.66 -9.16
N PRO A 42 -14.87 15.88 -9.90
CA PRO A 42 -14.65 14.44 -10.14
C PRO A 42 -13.35 14.04 -10.85
N PHE A 43 -12.51 15.01 -11.24
CA PHE A 43 -11.29 14.85 -12.02
C PHE A 43 -10.09 15.62 -11.45
N GLU A 44 -10.22 16.31 -10.32
CA GLU A 44 -9.20 17.25 -9.84
C GLU A 44 -7.90 16.52 -9.46
N GLN A 45 -6.91 16.73 -10.33
CA GLN A 45 -5.50 16.35 -10.23
C GLN A 45 -5.27 14.86 -9.99
N ARG A 46 -5.62 14.03 -10.98
CA ARG A 46 -5.17 12.62 -11.03
C ARG A 46 -3.67 12.47 -11.15
N VAL A 47 -2.97 13.48 -11.64
CA VAL A 47 -1.51 13.47 -11.82
C VAL A 47 -0.85 14.22 -10.68
N CYS A 48 0.23 13.66 -10.17
CA CYS A 48 1.03 14.26 -9.13
C CYS A 48 1.66 15.57 -9.60
N GLY A 49 1.38 16.68 -8.91
CA GLY A 49 1.98 17.97 -9.20
C GLY A 49 3.48 18.06 -8.90
N ALA A 50 4.04 17.15 -8.08
CA ALA A 50 5.46 17.15 -7.74
C ALA A 50 6.33 16.48 -8.81
N CYS A 51 5.96 15.29 -9.28
CA CYS A 51 6.75 14.56 -10.29
C CYS A 51 6.19 14.66 -11.72
N GLY A 52 4.95 15.12 -11.90
CA GLY A 52 4.30 15.26 -13.23
C GLY A 52 3.96 13.96 -13.96
N MET A 53 4.33 12.80 -13.42
CA MET A 53 4.19 11.50 -14.10
C MET A 53 3.28 10.51 -13.37
N GLY A 54 3.37 10.46 -12.04
CA GLY A 54 2.62 9.49 -11.25
C GLY A 54 1.16 9.88 -11.06
N VAL A 55 0.29 8.89 -10.86
CA VAL A 55 -1.11 9.11 -10.53
C VAL A 55 -1.35 9.17 -9.02
N LEU A 56 -2.29 10.01 -8.58
CA LEU A 56 -2.69 10.10 -7.18
C LEU A 56 -3.63 8.95 -6.81
N LEU A 57 -3.23 8.17 -5.81
CA LEU A 57 -3.99 7.07 -5.22
C LEU A 57 -4.34 7.40 -3.77
N ARG A 58 -5.32 6.70 -3.20
CA ARG A 58 -5.63 6.76 -1.77
C ARG A 58 -5.11 5.52 -1.07
N CYS A 59 -4.56 5.65 0.13
CA CYS A 59 -4.21 4.53 1.03
C CYS A 59 -4.54 4.89 2.48
N ALA A 60 -4.35 3.95 3.41
CA ALA A 60 -4.41 4.24 4.84
C ALA A 60 -3.31 5.27 5.21
N SER A 61 -3.60 6.16 6.15
CA SER A 61 -2.70 7.26 6.54
C SER A 61 -1.34 6.78 7.05
N ASP A 62 -1.30 5.59 7.65
CA ASP A 62 -0.11 4.94 8.18
C ASP A 62 0.61 4.04 7.16
N ALA A 63 0.08 3.88 5.95
CA ALA A 63 0.55 2.88 4.99
C ALA A 63 1.93 3.14 4.39
N LEU A 64 2.35 4.41 4.27
CA LEU A 64 3.69 4.77 3.80
C LEU A 64 4.48 5.43 4.93
N PRO A 65 5.78 5.14 5.06
CA PRO A 65 6.62 5.73 6.09
C PRO A 65 6.94 7.22 5.88
N GLY A 66 6.67 7.77 4.69
CA GLY A 66 6.90 9.18 4.38
C GLY A 66 6.84 9.45 2.87
N ALA A 67 7.14 10.68 2.48
CA ALA A 67 7.39 11.03 1.07
C ALA A 67 8.61 10.25 0.54
N GLY A 68 8.57 9.82 -0.72
CA GLY A 68 9.68 9.07 -1.33
C GLY A 68 9.85 7.64 -0.83
N GLY A 69 8.83 7.03 -0.20
CA GLY A 69 8.93 5.65 0.28
C GLY A 69 9.13 4.62 -0.84
N ALA A 70 9.85 3.55 -0.55
CA ALA A 70 9.97 2.39 -1.42
C ALA A 70 8.70 1.52 -1.31
N PHE A 71 7.99 1.30 -2.42
CA PHE A 71 6.78 0.49 -2.40
C PHE A 71 6.47 -0.18 -3.74
N LEU A 72 5.58 -1.18 -3.66
CA LEU A 72 4.93 -1.83 -4.79
C LEU A 72 3.43 -1.58 -4.73
N ILE A 73 2.81 -1.44 -5.90
CA ILE A 73 1.37 -1.55 -6.08
C ILE A 73 1.11 -2.91 -6.72
N VAL A 74 0.26 -3.72 -6.08
CA VAL A 74 -0.05 -5.08 -6.50
C VAL A 74 -1.54 -5.20 -6.78
N ASP A 75 -1.90 -5.70 -7.95
CA ASP A 75 -3.29 -5.83 -8.36
C ASP A 75 -4.01 -7.01 -7.65
N ARG A 76 -5.26 -7.26 -8.03
CA ARG A 76 -6.07 -8.35 -7.47
C ARG A 76 -5.63 -9.74 -7.91
N ALA A 77 -4.86 -9.83 -9.00
CA ALA A 77 -4.25 -11.06 -9.48
C ALA A 77 -2.88 -11.32 -8.83
N LEU A 78 -2.49 -10.52 -7.81
CA LEU A 78 -1.20 -10.57 -7.13
C LEU A 78 -0.01 -10.23 -8.04
N ARG A 79 -0.26 -9.48 -9.11
CA ARG A 79 0.77 -9.01 -10.02
C ARG A 79 1.20 -7.60 -9.69
N VAL A 80 2.49 -7.32 -9.83
CA VAL A 80 3.00 -5.96 -9.71
C VAL A 80 2.38 -5.11 -10.82
N ALA A 81 1.73 -4.02 -10.41
CA ALA A 81 1.10 -3.04 -11.31
C ALA A 81 1.93 -1.76 -11.43
N ALA A 82 2.69 -1.40 -10.39
CA ALA A 82 3.62 -0.30 -10.41
C ALA A 82 4.68 -0.45 -9.30
N VAL A 83 5.82 0.19 -9.50
CA VAL A 83 6.92 0.26 -8.54
C VAL A 83 7.24 1.73 -8.28
N SER A 84 7.46 2.11 -7.02
CA SER A 84 7.85 3.48 -6.72
C SER A 84 9.28 3.76 -7.18
N GLU A 85 9.61 5.02 -7.44
CA GLU A 85 10.95 5.44 -7.85
C GLU A 85 12.01 5.01 -6.83
N ALA A 86 11.74 5.17 -5.53
CA ALA A 86 12.60 4.66 -4.47
C ALA A 86 12.58 3.12 -4.38
N GLY A 87 11.49 2.49 -4.80
CA GLY A 87 11.33 1.04 -4.88
C GLY A 87 12.23 0.42 -5.95
N GLU A 88 12.53 1.11 -7.04
CA GLU A 88 13.38 0.58 -8.11
C GLU A 88 14.79 0.23 -7.64
N ALA A 89 15.32 0.99 -6.68
CA ALA A 89 16.61 0.72 -6.06
C ALA A 89 16.64 -0.59 -5.24
N ILE A 90 15.47 -1.07 -4.81
CA ILE A 90 15.31 -2.26 -3.98
C ILE A 90 14.87 -3.45 -4.85
N PHE A 91 13.73 -3.31 -5.53
CA PHE A 91 13.08 -4.39 -6.26
C PHE A 91 13.69 -4.61 -7.65
N GLY A 92 14.21 -3.54 -8.26
CA GLY A 92 14.63 -3.51 -9.66
C GLY A 92 13.75 -2.59 -10.51
N ILE A 93 14.12 -2.46 -11.79
CA ILE A 93 13.52 -1.52 -12.73
C ILE A 93 12.03 -1.87 -12.95
N GLU A 94 11.14 -0.86 -12.86
CA GLU A 94 9.68 -1.02 -12.94
C GLU A 94 9.24 -1.82 -14.17
N GLU A 95 9.76 -1.49 -15.36
CA GLU A 95 9.34 -2.10 -16.62
C GLU A 95 9.57 -3.61 -16.68
N LEU A 96 10.52 -4.14 -15.90
CA LEU A 96 10.81 -5.57 -15.83
C LEU A 96 9.99 -6.30 -14.76
N LEU A 97 9.39 -5.55 -13.83
CA LEU A 97 8.66 -6.10 -12.68
C LEU A 97 7.16 -6.10 -12.91
N VAL A 98 6.62 -5.17 -13.69
CA VAL A 98 5.18 -5.10 -13.98
C VAL A 98 4.70 -6.42 -14.61
N GLY A 99 3.63 -6.98 -14.03
CA GLY A 99 3.05 -8.26 -14.45
C GLY A 99 3.60 -9.49 -13.71
N THR A 100 4.73 -9.36 -13.01
CA THR A 100 5.34 -10.44 -12.22
C THR A 100 4.53 -10.72 -10.96
N ASP A 101 4.47 -11.99 -10.55
CA ASP A 101 3.80 -12.40 -9.31
C ASP A 101 4.57 -11.89 -8.08
N VAL A 102 3.84 -11.36 -7.09
CA VAL A 102 4.46 -10.84 -5.87
C VAL A 102 5.29 -11.89 -5.12
N THR A 103 4.94 -13.17 -5.21
CA THR A 103 5.67 -14.27 -4.57
C THR A 103 6.93 -14.68 -5.33
N GLU A 104 7.05 -14.31 -6.60
CA GLU A 104 8.29 -14.45 -7.35
C GLU A 104 9.29 -13.35 -6.97
N LEU A 105 8.84 -12.24 -6.40
CA LEU A 105 9.68 -11.09 -5.98
C LEU A 105 9.96 -11.06 -4.48
N LEU A 106 8.98 -11.47 -3.66
CA LEU A 106 9.03 -11.39 -2.20
C LEU A 106 8.73 -12.74 -1.55
N SER A 107 9.57 -13.09 -0.59
CA SER A 107 9.35 -14.17 0.36
C SER A 107 9.16 -13.62 1.77
N SER A 108 8.65 -14.44 2.68
CA SER A 108 8.46 -14.04 4.07
C SER A 108 8.81 -15.15 5.05
N THR A 109 9.39 -14.80 6.19
CA THR A 109 9.68 -15.75 7.28
C THR A 109 8.42 -16.28 7.96
N ILE A 110 7.27 -15.62 7.81
CA ILE A 110 5.96 -16.15 8.22
C ILE A 110 5.33 -17.07 7.15
N GLY A 111 6.02 -17.27 6.03
CA GLY A 111 5.64 -18.12 4.90
C GLY A 111 4.98 -17.36 3.74
N ASP A 112 5.34 -17.74 2.51
CA ASP A 112 4.92 -17.03 1.28
C ASP A 112 3.41 -17.07 1.06
N ARG A 113 2.74 -18.18 1.43
CA ARG A 113 1.27 -18.26 1.41
C ARG A 113 0.61 -17.28 2.38
N ALA A 114 1.25 -16.99 3.51
CA ALA A 114 0.73 -16.02 4.48
C ALA A 114 0.90 -14.59 3.96
N LEU A 115 2.04 -14.30 3.32
CA LEU A 115 2.29 -13.04 2.62
C LEU A 115 1.28 -12.80 1.50
N ALA A 116 1.17 -13.73 0.55
CA ALA A 116 0.25 -13.65 -0.60
C ALA A 116 -1.20 -13.43 -0.16
N ARG A 117 -1.64 -14.13 0.90
CA ARG A 117 -2.98 -13.95 1.47
C ARG A 117 -3.19 -12.59 2.12
N THR A 118 -2.16 -12.01 2.71
CA THR A 118 -2.23 -10.65 3.28
C THR A 118 -2.37 -9.62 2.17
N VAL A 119 -1.58 -9.75 1.11
CA VAL A 119 -1.67 -8.90 -0.10
C VAL A 119 -3.04 -9.04 -0.77
N ALA A 120 -3.51 -10.27 -0.98
CA ALA A 120 -4.83 -10.53 -1.59
C ALA A 120 -5.97 -9.87 -0.81
N LYS A 121 -5.93 -9.99 0.53
CA LYS A 121 -6.94 -9.34 1.39
C LYS A 121 -6.92 -7.82 1.23
N ALA A 122 -5.74 -7.21 1.17
CA ALA A 122 -5.58 -5.77 0.99
C ALA A 122 -6.09 -5.29 -0.40
N ALA A 123 -5.87 -6.06 -1.46
CA ALA A 123 -6.33 -5.74 -2.81
C ALA A 123 -7.86 -5.86 -2.99
N LEU A 124 -8.51 -6.75 -2.22
CA LEU A 124 -9.94 -7.03 -2.35
C LEU A 124 -10.82 -6.10 -1.52
N ARG A 125 -10.40 -5.73 -0.30
CA ARG A 125 -11.24 -4.97 0.63
C ARG A 125 -10.43 -3.96 1.44
N PRO A 126 -11.03 -2.84 1.86
CA PRO A 126 -10.39 -1.92 2.80
C PRO A 126 -9.88 -2.64 4.04
N ARG A 127 -8.66 -2.32 4.42
CA ARG A 127 -8.02 -2.82 5.64
C ARG A 127 -6.99 -1.81 6.13
N GLU A 128 -6.82 -1.75 7.44
CA GLU A 128 -5.67 -1.13 8.08
C GLU A 128 -4.35 -1.75 7.62
N ALA A 129 -3.27 -0.99 7.75
CA ALA A 129 -1.95 -1.45 7.41
C ALA A 129 -1.51 -2.60 8.33
N VAL A 130 -0.91 -3.65 7.76
CA VAL A 130 -0.31 -4.74 8.52
C VAL A 130 1.15 -4.84 8.15
N THR A 131 2.03 -4.86 9.15
CA THR A 131 3.46 -5.06 8.94
C THR A 131 3.80 -6.55 9.02
N VAL A 132 4.47 -7.06 7.99
CA VAL A 132 5.00 -8.43 7.93
C VAL A 132 6.47 -8.39 7.54
N PRO A 133 7.30 -9.34 7.98
CA PRO A 133 8.66 -9.46 7.47
C PRO A 133 8.64 -9.87 5.99
N ALA A 134 9.47 -9.26 5.16
CA ALA A 134 9.64 -9.62 3.76
C ALA A 134 11.11 -9.64 3.37
N ARG A 135 11.46 -10.49 2.42
CA ARG A 135 12.80 -10.58 1.82
C ARG A 135 12.65 -10.64 0.31
N LEU A 136 13.55 -10.00 -0.43
CA LEU A 136 13.61 -10.22 -1.87
C LEU A 136 13.93 -11.69 -2.17
N THR A 137 13.44 -12.18 -3.28
CA THR A 137 13.87 -13.44 -3.89
C THR A 137 15.07 -13.18 -4.81
N GLY A 138 15.87 -14.22 -5.07
CA GLY A 138 16.99 -14.15 -6.01
C GLY A 138 18.23 -13.41 -5.50
N GLU A 139 19.12 -13.01 -6.42
CA GLU A 139 20.48 -12.53 -6.12
C GLU A 139 20.55 -11.24 -5.30
N ARG A 140 19.49 -10.43 -5.31
CA ARG A 140 19.41 -9.17 -4.54
C ARG A 140 19.05 -9.39 -3.07
N ALA A 141 18.58 -10.59 -2.70
CA ALA A 141 18.11 -10.91 -1.36
C ALA A 141 19.16 -10.63 -0.27
N ASP A 142 20.42 -10.98 -0.53
CA ASP A 142 21.48 -10.85 0.47
C ASP A 142 21.99 -9.42 0.65
N ARG A 143 21.80 -8.56 -0.36
CA ARG A 143 22.21 -7.14 -0.29
C ARG A 143 21.24 -6.33 0.56
N VAL A 144 19.95 -6.61 0.43
CA VAL A 144 18.89 -5.85 1.13
C VAL A 144 18.61 -6.41 2.52
N GLY A 145 18.68 -7.74 2.66
CA GLY A 145 18.33 -8.41 3.91
C GLY A 145 16.81 -8.45 4.14
N THR A 146 16.42 -8.59 5.41
CA THR A 146 15.00 -8.60 5.79
C THR A 146 14.47 -7.17 5.89
N MET A 147 13.28 -6.95 5.36
CA MET A 147 12.56 -5.68 5.38
C MET A 147 11.26 -5.82 6.18
N ALA A 148 10.80 -4.71 6.74
CA ALA A 148 9.44 -4.58 7.22
C ALA A 148 8.55 -4.18 6.05
N ALA A 149 7.66 -5.08 5.61
CA ALA A 149 6.68 -4.81 4.57
C ALA A 149 5.34 -4.40 5.20
N ARG A 150 4.97 -3.14 5.05
CA ARG A 150 3.68 -2.59 5.46
C ARG A 150 2.68 -2.72 4.32
N ILE A 151 1.65 -3.53 4.54
CA ILE A 151 0.67 -3.91 3.51
C ILE A 151 -0.68 -3.28 3.84
N SER A 152 -1.23 -2.51 2.90
CA SER A 152 -2.54 -1.86 3.03
C SER A 152 -3.29 -1.83 1.70
N THR A 153 -4.55 -1.42 1.71
CA THR A 153 -5.31 -1.17 0.47
C THR A 153 -4.92 0.16 -0.16
N CYS A 154 -4.79 0.20 -1.49
CA CYS A 154 -4.73 1.45 -2.26
C CYS A 154 -5.73 1.49 -3.44
N GLY A 155 -5.95 2.67 -4.03
CA GLY A 155 -6.78 2.84 -5.23
C GLY A 155 -7.45 4.23 -5.32
N PRO A 156 -8.25 4.51 -6.38
CA PRO A 156 -8.82 3.60 -7.38
C PRO A 156 -7.97 3.38 -8.66
N PRO A 157 -8.04 2.18 -9.32
CA PRO A 157 -8.77 0.97 -8.93
C PRO A 157 -8.16 0.30 -7.70
N ARG A 158 -8.94 -0.58 -7.02
CA ARG A 158 -8.48 -1.23 -5.78
C ARG A 158 -7.30 -2.16 -6.07
N ALA A 159 -6.22 -1.95 -5.33
CA ALA A 159 -4.99 -2.70 -5.33
C ALA A 159 -4.45 -2.81 -3.89
N ALA A 160 -3.41 -3.60 -3.70
CA ALA A 160 -2.63 -3.62 -2.47
C ALA A 160 -1.41 -2.69 -2.63
N LEU A 161 -1.08 -1.96 -1.58
CA LEU A 161 0.15 -1.21 -1.42
C LEU A 161 1.06 -1.98 -0.48
N ILE A 162 2.29 -2.24 -0.89
CA ILE A 162 3.34 -2.89 -0.09
C ILE A 162 4.49 -1.89 0.05
N ALA A 163 4.53 -1.15 1.15
CA ALA A 163 5.65 -0.27 1.47
C ALA A 163 6.73 -1.07 2.21
N VAL A 164 8.00 -0.90 1.84
CA VAL A 164 9.11 -1.60 2.49
C VAL A 164 10.05 -0.62 3.14
N GLU A 165 10.50 -0.98 4.33
CA GLU A 165 11.58 -0.30 5.04
C GLU A 165 12.66 -1.34 5.36
N PRO A 166 13.92 -1.13 4.92
CA PRO A 166 15.01 -1.99 5.33
C PRO A 166 15.10 -2.03 6.84
N THR A 167 15.05 -3.22 7.43
CA THR A 167 15.32 -3.37 8.85
C THR A 167 16.81 -3.64 9.02
N GLU A 168 17.43 -3.08 10.04
CA GLU A 168 18.84 -3.38 10.40
C GLU A 168 19.00 -4.88 10.76
N PHE A 169 17.90 -5.59 11.00
CA PHE A 169 17.86 -7.02 11.28
C PHE A 169 18.17 -7.85 10.03
N GLY A 170 19.37 -8.43 10.00
CA GLY A 170 19.77 -9.43 9.01
C GLY A 170 20.61 -8.91 7.85
N ARG A 171 21.12 -7.66 7.90
CA ARG A 171 22.26 -7.29 7.06
C ARG A 171 23.47 -8.11 7.52
N LEU A 172 23.98 -8.96 6.64
CA LEU A 172 25.34 -9.47 6.82
C LEU A 172 26.28 -8.26 6.76
N PRO A 173 27.23 -8.10 7.71
CA PRO A 173 28.22 -7.04 7.62
C PRO A 173 28.95 -7.18 6.29
N ALA A 174 29.09 -6.07 5.56
CA ALA A 174 29.85 -6.03 4.31
C ALA A 174 31.25 -6.57 4.58
N ARG A 175 31.61 -7.64 3.87
CA ARG A 175 32.97 -8.21 3.87
C ARG A 175 33.84 -7.44 2.88
#